data_AF-A0A960B586-F1
#
_entry.id   AF-A0A960B586-F1
#
_cell.length_a   1.000
_cell.length_b   1.000
_cell.length_c   1.000
_cell.angle_alpha   90.00
_cell.angle_beta   90.00
_cell.angle_gamma   90.00
#
_symmetry.space_group_name_H-M   'P 1'
#
loop_
_entity.id
_entity.type
_entity.pdbx_description
1 polymer ?
#
loop_
_entity_poly.entity_id
_entity_poly.type
_entity_poly.pdbx_seq_one_letter_code
_entity_poly.pdbx_strand_id
1 'polypeptide(L)' 'MPPTFALVLLALVLLFVVVLLSRTVRIIPQARAGIVERFGKYKQTLPAGLNVVVPFIDRVR' A
#
# COMPACT_ATOMS: atom_id res chain seq x y z
N MET A 1 14.84 -30.60 9.60
CA MET A 1 15.14 -29.16 9.44
C MET A 1 15.11 -28.52 10.80
N PRO A 2 16.12 -27.74 11.20
CA PRO A 2 16.12 -27.10 12.51
C PRO A 2 14.94 -26.12 12.60
N PRO A 3 14.24 -26.03 13.75
CA PRO A 3 13.07 -25.16 13.93
C PRO A 3 13.37 -23.67 13.69
N THR A 4 14.66 -23.29 13.77
CA THR A 4 15.16 -21.95 13.45
C THR A 4 14.87 -21.53 12.01
N PHE A 5 14.93 -22.45 11.04
CA PHE A 5 14.67 -22.13 9.64
C PHE A 5 13.22 -21.71 9.42
N ALA A 6 12.27 -22.43 10.03
CA ALA A 6 10.84 -22.09 9.95
C ALA A 6 10.55 -20.72 10.59
N LEU A 7 11.18 -20.41 11.73
CA LEU A 7 11.02 -19.11 12.40
C LEU A 7 11.57 -17.96 11.56
N VAL A 8 12.74 -18.13 10.94
CA VAL A 8 13.33 -17.11 10.05
C VAL A 8 12.42 -16.86 8.84
N LEU A 9 11.91 -17.92 8.21
CA LEU A 9 11.00 -17.79 7.07
C LEU A 9 9.71 -17.06 7.47
N LEU A 10 9.13 -17.41 8.62
CA LEU A 10 7.93 -16.75 9.14
C LEU A 10 8.17 -15.27 9.42
N ALA A 11 9.30 -14.91 10.04
CA ALA A 11 9.68 -13.53 10.29
C ALA A 11 9.82 -12.72 8.98
N LEU A 12 10.42 -13.30 7.93
CA LEU A 12 10.56 -12.66 6.63
C LEU A 12 9.20 -12.41 5.96
N VAL A 13 8.31 -13.40 5.98
CA VAL A 13 6.95 -13.25 5.43
C VAL A 13 6.19 -12.17 6.18
N LEU A 14 6.28 -12.15 7.51
CA LEU A 14 5.59 -11.18 8.34
C LEU A 14 6.11 -9.76 8.08
N LEU A 15 7.43 -9.59 7.98
CA LEU A 15 8.05 -8.32 7.59
C LEU A 15 7.57 -7.86 6.22
N PHE A 16 7.54 -8.76 5.23
CA PHE A 16 7.06 -8.46 3.88
C PHE A 16 5.61 -7.96 3.87
N VAL A 17 4.73 -8.63 4.62
CA VAL A 17 3.32 -8.23 4.76
C VAL A 17 3.19 -6.85 5.42
N VAL A 18 3.95 -6.58 6.49
CA VAL A 18 3.94 -5.28 7.18
C VAL A 18 4.39 -4.16 6.23
N VAL A 19 5.45 -4.38 5.46
CA VAL A 19 5.95 -3.41 4.48
C VAL A 19 4.89 -3.13 3.41
N LEU A 20 4.22 -4.17 2.89
CA LEU A 20 3.13 -4.00 1.93
C LEU A 20 1.99 -3.16 2.51
N LEU A 21 1.51 -3.51 3.70
CA LEU A 21 0.38 -2.82 4.34
C LEU A 21 0.71 -1.35 4.63
N SER A 22 1.95 -1.05 5.05
CA SER A 22 2.38 0.31 5.37
C SER A 22 2.27 1.28 4.19
N ARG A 23 2.40 0.80 2.95
CA ARG A 23 2.31 1.63 1.75
C ARG A 23 0.90 1.80 1.19
N THR A 24 -0.08 1.14 1.80
CA THR A 24 -1.48 1.14 1.35
C THR A 24 -2.21 2.40 1.75
N VAL A 25 -1.80 3.03 2.87
CA VAL A 25 -2.52 4.15 3.45
C VAL A 25 -1.94 5.47 2.93
N ARG A 26 -2.77 6.31 2.33
CA ARG A 26 -2.41 7.64 1.84
C ARG A 26 -3.33 8.70 2.41
N ILE A 27 -2.76 9.82 2.83
CA ILE A 27 -3.51 10.97 3.34
C ILE A 27 -3.59 12.01 2.22
N ILE A 28 -4.81 12.36 1.82
CA ILE A 28 -5.07 13.42 0.84
C ILE A 28 -5.33 14.73 1.60
N PRO A 29 -4.58 15.82 1.30
CA PRO A 29 -4.80 17.12 1.94
C PRO A 29 -6.22 17.65 1.71
N GLN A 30 -6.72 18.40 2.68
CA GLN A 30 -7.97 19.15 2.55
C GLN A 30 -7.84 20.19 1.41
N ALA A 31 -8.95 20.46 0.70
CA ALA A 31 -9.01 21.30 -0.51
C ALA A 31 -8.26 20.77 -1.76
N ARG A 32 -7.82 19.50 -1.76
CA ARG A 32 -7.33 18.80 -2.96
C ARG A 32 -8.09 17.48 -3.14
N ALA A 33 -8.13 17.00 -4.37
CA ALA A 33 -8.64 15.67 -4.70
C ALA A 33 -7.47 14.82 -5.23
N GLY A 34 -7.32 13.61 -4.71
CA GLY A 34 -6.25 12.71 -5.13
C GLY A 34 -6.70 11.86 -6.32
N ILE A 35 -6.06 11.97 -7.48
CA ILE A 35 -6.43 11.17 -8.65
C ILE A 35 -5.64 9.87 -8.63
N VAL A 36 -6.33 8.73 -8.63
CA VAL A 36 -5.72 7.41 -8.70
C VAL A 36 -5.67 6.95 -10.16
N GLU A 37 -4.46 6.67 -10.62
CA GLU A 37 -4.15 6.03 -11.89
C GLU A 37 -3.70 4.60 -11.64
N ARG A 38 -4.17 3.65 -12.45
CA ARG A 38 -3.75 2.24 -12.44
C ARG A 38 -3.38 1.82 -13.85
N PHE A 39 -2.15 1.33 -14.03
CA PHE A 39 -1.62 0.96 -15.34
C PHE A 39 -1.72 2.08 -16.40
N GLY A 40 -1.56 3.34 -15.98
CA GLY A 40 -1.67 4.51 -16.86
C GLY A 40 -3.10 4.91 -17.24
N LYS A 41 -4.12 4.27 -16.68
CA LYS A 41 -5.53 4.65 -16.84
C LYS A 41 -6.10 5.24 -15.55
N TYR A 42 -7.02 6.18 -15.68
CA TYR A 42 -7.80 6.68 -14.54
C TYR A 42 -8.58 5.52 -13.89
N LYS A 43 -8.58 5.47 -12.56
CA LYS A 43 -9.35 4.52 -11.77
C LYS A 43 -10.44 5.24 -10.99
N GLN A 44 -10.08 6.20 -10.15
CA GLN A 44 -11.00 6.93 -9.27
C GLN A 44 -10.36 8.21 -8.71
N THR A 45 -11.20 9.09 -8.19
CA THR A 45 -10.79 10.27 -7.42
C THR A 45 -11.03 10.03 -5.94
N LEU A 46 -10.03 10.31 -5.11
CA LEU A 46 -10.05 10.18 -3.66
C LEU A 46 -10.43 11.51 -3.00
N PRO A 47 -11.37 11.49 -2.04
CA PRO A 47 -11.68 12.67 -1.24
C PRO A 47 -10.53 13.01 -0.30
N ALA A 48 -10.56 14.23 0.27
CA ALA A 48 -9.64 14.62 1.32
C ALA A 48 -9.76 13.71 2.55
N GLY A 49 -8.64 13.42 3.20
CA GLY A 49 -8.56 12.53 4.35
C GLY A 49 -7.85 11.20 4.05
N LEU A 50 -8.14 10.20 4.89
CA LEU A 50 -7.47 8.91 4.87
C LEU A 50 -8.05 8.01 3.78
N ASN A 51 -7.19 7.54 2.88
CA ASN A 51 -7.59 6.68 1.77
C ASN A 51 -6.67 5.46 1.67
N VAL A 52 -7.22 4.37 1.15
CA VAL A 52 -6.52 3.10 0.95
C VAL A 52 -6.30 2.90 -0.56
N VAL A 53 -5.05 2.68 -0.95
CA VAL A 53 -4.61 2.55 -2.34
C VAL A 53 -3.73 1.32 -2.48
N VAL A 54 -3.78 0.63 -3.62
CA VAL A 54 -2.94 -0.56 -3.80
C VAL A 54 -1.50 -0.12 -4.08
N PRO A 55 -0.53 -0.42 -3.19
CA PRO A 55 0.84 0.04 -3.37
C PRO A 55 1.44 -0.56 -4.64
N PHE A 56 2.39 0.15 -5.24
CA PHE A 56 3.10 -0.20 -6.49
C PHE A 56 2.26 -0.18 -7.77
N ILE A 57 0.96 -0.50 -7.69
CA ILE A 57 0.03 -0.53 -8.82
C ILE A 57 -0.65 0.83 -9.01
N ASP A 58 -1.19 1.38 -7.91
CA ASP A 58 -1.92 2.64 -7.93
C ASP A 58 -0.94 3.81 -7.78
N ARG A 59 -0.97 4.75 -8.72
CA ARG A 59 -0.30 6.05 -8.62
C ARG A 59 -1.31 7.10 -8.24
N VAL A 60 -1.03 7.86 -7.17
CA VAL A 60 -1.92 8.93 -6.72
C VAL A 60 -1.26 10.28 -6.96
N ARG A 61 -1.95 11.14 -7.72
CA ARG A 61 -1.54 12.50 -8.07
C ARG A 61 -2.38 13.55 -7.34
#